data_AF-A0A4R4TKM6-F1
#
_entry.id   AF-A0A4R4TKM6-F1
#
_cell.length_a   1.000
_cell.length_b   1.000
_cell.length_c   1.000
_cell.angle_alpha   90.00
_cell.angle_beta   90.00
_cell.angle_gamma   90.00
#
_symmetry.space_group_name_H-M   'P 1'
#
loop_
_entity.id
_entity.type
_entity.pdbx_description
1 polymer ?
#
loop_
_entity_poly.entity_id
_entity_poly.type
_entity_poly.pdbx_seq_one_letter_code
_entity_poly.pdbx_strand_id
1 'polypeptide(L)'
;MAGRKDRPEDGPAEDLSVHELIEGPTEVISVADLAAARAAGPGPDVAVEQTHDLSAYATEELSGLTRPAGRNRVELPRMPARGALYRRALLGALPGVGPSRRPDVTPAVEYAVGGITVDRAHLAEYDRVCGFRLSDTLPATYPHVLGFPLALRLMAAPEFPIPLTGVVHVGNRITVHRPVGAGETLDFVAYAENLRPHERGRQVDVVLTGSVDGEEVWHGVSTYLGRARGPGGEGRRDRVERPVPPAATAHWRVSPRVGRDYARVSGDHNPIHTSRLGARLFGFPRPIAHGMWSKARCLAALESRLPEAYTVEVAFKLPVPLPATVAFSATPAWDFALHDARTGRPHLAGRVR
;
A
#
# COMPACT_ATOMS: atom_id res chain seq x y z
N MET A 1 -51.35 -43.54 11.79
CA MET A 1 -50.23 -44.50 11.84
C MET A 1 -49.29 -44.22 10.68
N ALA A 2 -48.01 -44.49 10.87
CA ALA A 2 -46.85 -43.95 10.17
C ALA A 2 -46.66 -44.39 8.70
N GLY A 3 -45.82 -43.62 7.96
CA GLY A 3 -45.19 -44.05 6.71
C GLY A 3 -44.39 -42.96 5.98
N ARG A 4 -43.05 -43.11 5.94
CA ARG A 4 -41.95 -42.33 5.30
C ARG A 4 -42.27 -41.73 3.91
N LYS A 5 -41.89 -40.47 3.61
CA LYS A 5 -40.57 -39.88 3.24
C LYS A 5 -40.14 -40.21 1.80
N ASP A 6 -40.27 -39.24 0.90
CA ASP A 6 -39.43 -39.05 -0.29
C ASP A 6 -39.27 -37.55 -0.61
N ARG A 7 -38.06 -37.20 -1.02
CA ARG A 7 -37.58 -35.87 -1.40
C ARG A 7 -37.15 -36.00 -2.86
N PRO A 8 -37.59 -35.14 -3.80
CA PRO A 8 -36.94 -35.03 -5.09
C PRO A 8 -35.94 -33.87 -5.12
N GLU A 9 -35.04 -34.00 -6.08
CA GLU A 9 -33.84 -33.26 -6.35
C GLU A 9 -34.15 -31.89 -6.98
N ASP A 10 -33.37 -30.86 -6.61
CA ASP A 10 -33.33 -29.58 -7.33
C ASP A 10 -32.06 -29.53 -8.19
N GLY A 11 -32.26 -29.17 -9.46
CA GLY A 11 -31.27 -29.19 -10.54
C GLY A 11 -30.22 -28.07 -10.48
N PRO A 12 -29.34 -28.01 -11.50
CA PRO A 12 -28.13 -27.19 -11.46
C PRO A 12 -28.46 -25.71 -11.70
N ALA A 13 -27.91 -24.86 -10.84
CA ALA A 13 -27.89 -23.41 -11.03
C ALA A 13 -26.87 -23.02 -12.11
N GLU A 14 -27.23 -21.97 -12.83
CA GLU A 14 -26.71 -21.49 -14.10
C GLU A 14 -25.20 -21.18 -14.13
N ASP A 15 -24.59 -21.57 -15.24
CA ASP A 15 -23.24 -21.22 -15.69
C ASP A 15 -23.10 -19.69 -15.85
N LEU A 16 -22.26 -19.08 -15.03
CA LEU A 16 -21.70 -17.76 -15.31
C LEU A 16 -20.45 -17.93 -16.17
N SER A 17 -20.49 -17.37 -17.38
CA SER A 17 -19.44 -17.57 -18.39
C SER A 17 -18.08 -16.97 -17.99
N VAL A 18 -17.02 -17.71 -18.36
CA VAL A 18 -15.60 -17.54 -18.02
C VAL A 18 -14.98 -16.21 -18.52
N HIS A 19 -15.71 -15.35 -19.24
CA HIS A 19 -15.18 -14.10 -19.81
C HIS A 19 -15.47 -12.82 -19.02
N GLU A 20 -16.34 -12.83 -18.00
CA GLU A 20 -16.59 -11.65 -17.14
C GLU A 20 -15.76 -11.63 -15.83
N LEU A 21 -14.91 -12.64 -15.63
CA LEU A 21 -13.95 -12.78 -14.51
C LEU A 21 -12.51 -12.42 -14.89
N ILE A 22 -12.28 -11.99 -16.12
CA ILE A 22 -10.95 -11.74 -16.69
C ILE A 22 -10.65 -10.25 -16.61
N GLU A 23 -10.15 -9.78 -15.46
CA GLU A 23 -9.04 -8.81 -15.35
C GLU A 23 -8.50 -8.78 -13.90
N GLY A 24 -8.25 -9.97 -13.34
CA GLY A 24 -7.46 -10.13 -12.12
C GLY A 24 -7.42 -11.58 -11.64
N PRO A 25 -6.25 -12.24 -11.55
CA PRO A 25 -6.18 -13.59 -11.01
C PRO A 25 -6.32 -13.49 -9.48
N THR A 26 -7.48 -13.81 -8.94
CA THR A 26 -7.55 -14.40 -7.61
C THR A 26 -7.81 -15.88 -7.81
N GLU A 27 -6.76 -16.62 -8.20
CA GLU A 27 -6.83 -18.07 -8.05
C GLU A 27 -7.03 -18.37 -6.58
N VAL A 28 -8.08 -19.15 -6.33
CA VAL A 28 -8.39 -19.75 -5.03
C VAL A 28 -7.13 -20.45 -4.54
N ILE A 29 -6.64 -20.06 -3.36
CA ILE A 29 -5.50 -20.71 -2.69
C ILE A 29 -5.71 -22.22 -2.74
N SER A 30 -4.78 -22.96 -3.35
CA SER A 30 -4.98 -24.39 -3.60
C SER A 30 -5.10 -25.16 -2.28
N VAL A 31 -5.80 -26.30 -2.30
CA VAL A 31 -5.92 -27.17 -1.13
C VAL A 31 -4.54 -27.64 -0.64
N ALA A 32 -3.57 -27.77 -1.56
CA ALA A 32 -2.18 -28.10 -1.25
C ALA A 32 -1.46 -26.94 -0.53
N ASP A 33 -1.66 -25.69 -0.97
CA ASP A 33 -1.13 -24.51 -0.28
C ASP A 33 -1.77 -24.31 1.10
N LEU A 34 -3.07 -24.63 1.23
CA LEU A 34 -3.78 -24.64 2.50
C LEU A 34 -3.25 -25.72 3.45
N ALA A 35 -2.90 -26.90 2.93
CA ALA A 35 -2.34 -28.00 3.70
C ALA A 35 -0.90 -27.70 4.15
N ALA A 36 -0.07 -27.12 3.27
CA ALA A 36 1.28 -26.66 3.60
C ALA A 36 1.24 -25.55 4.66
N ALA A 37 0.30 -24.60 4.56
CA ALA A 37 0.11 -23.55 5.55
C ALA A 37 -0.40 -24.08 6.91
N ARG A 38 -1.25 -25.12 6.92
CA ARG A 38 -1.69 -25.79 8.16
C ARG A 38 -0.56 -26.58 8.82
N ALA A 39 0.31 -27.21 8.01
CA ALA A 39 1.47 -27.95 8.50
C ALA A 39 2.55 -27.04 9.08
N ALA A 40 2.67 -25.80 8.60
CA ALA A 40 3.59 -24.80 9.13
C ALA A 40 3.18 -24.23 10.51
N GLY A 41 1.96 -24.53 10.97
CA GLY A 41 1.37 -23.98 12.19
C GLY A 41 1.05 -22.49 12.08
N PRO A 42 0.27 -21.92 13.03
CA PRO A 42 0.19 -20.47 13.13
C PRO A 42 1.59 -19.93 13.40
N GLY A 43 2.07 -19.01 12.57
CA GLY A 43 3.16 -18.13 12.97
C GLY A 43 2.82 -17.52 14.34
N PRO A 44 3.81 -17.14 15.16
CA PRO A 44 3.55 -16.65 16.51
C PRO A 44 2.46 -15.58 16.48
N ASP A 45 1.52 -15.66 17.43
CA ASP A 45 0.48 -14.65 17.61
C ASP A 45 1.17 -13.31 17.88
N VAL A 46 1.37 -12.54 16.82
CA VAL A 46 1.84 -11.16 16.94
C VAL A 46 0.64 -10.40 17.48
N ALA A 47 0.56 -10.28 18.81
CA ALA A 47 -0.42 -9.42 19.45
C ALA A 47 -0.44 -8.09 18.69
N VAL A 48 -1.61 -7.50 18.46
CA VAL A 48 -1.73 -6.20 17.77
C VAL A 48 -0.82 -5.13 18.42
N GLU A 49 -0.44 -5.32 19.69
CA GLU A 49 0.52 -4.51 20.45
C GLU A 49 1.99 -4.66 20.02
N GLN A 50 2.35 -5.69 19.26
CA GLN A 50 3.67 -5.90 18.63
C GLN A 50 3.73 -5.33 17.20
N THR A 51 2.63 -4.82 16.67
CA THR A 51 2.75 -3.84 15.58
C THR A 51 3.30 -2.58 16.23
N HIS A 52 4.53 -2.23 15.92
CA HIS A 52 5.20 -1.09 16.53
C HIS A 52 4.88 0.17 15.73
N ASP A 53 4.77 1.33 16.39
CA ASP A 53 4.88 2.63 15.73
C ASP A 53 6.27 2.68 15.06
N LEU A 54 6.27 2.75 13.72
CA LEU A 54 7.48 2.68 12.88
C LEU A 54 7.88 4.04 12.32
N SER A 55 7.34 5.11 12.89
CA SER A 55 7.17 6.36 12.16
C SER A 55 7.64 7.57 12.93
N ALA A 56 8.34 7.34 14.04
CA ALA A 56 9.40 8.24 14.50
C ALA A 56 10.55 8.33 13.46
N TYR A 57 10.57 7.43 12.46
CA TYR A 57 11.66 7.26 11.50
C TYR A 57 11.28 7.62 10.05
N ALA A 58 10.06 8.14 9.82
CA ALA A 58 9.66 8.70 8.54
C ALA A 58 10.05 10.19 8.41
N THR A 59 10.62 10.77 9.47
CA THR A 59 10.78 12.22 9.69
C THR A 59 12.22 12.72 9.66
N GLU A 60 13.21 11.87 9.40
CA GLU A 60 14.54 12.37 9.01
C GLU A 60 14.48 12.77 7.54
N GLU A 61 14.92 14.00 7.23
CA GLU A 61 14.87 14.69 5.94
C GLU A 61 14.64 13.76 4.72
N LEU A 62 13.39 13.71 4.26
CA LEU A 62 13.04 13.23 2.90
C LEU A 62 13.54 14.19 1.80
N SER A 63 14.19 15.28 2.20
CA SER A 63 14.71 16.35 1.37
C SER A 63 16.23 16.36 1.45
N GLY A 64 16.88 15.91 0.38
CA GLY A 64 18.27 16.25 0.12
C GLY A 64 19.16 15.07 -0.24
N LEU A 65 18.93 14.44 -1.39
CA LEU A 65 19.98 13.65 -2.04
C LEU A 65 19.94 13.85 -3.56
N THR A 66 21.09 14.30 -4.06
CA THR A 66 21.46 14.48 -5.46
C THR A 66 21.07 13.25 -6.28
N ARG A 67 20.45 13.47 -7.45
CA ARG A 67 20.19 12.46 -8.47
C ARG A 67 21.50 11.65 -8.68
N PRO A 68 21.58 10.37 -8.27
CA PRO A 68 22.83 9.64 -8.39
C PRO A 68 23.20 9.55 -9.86
N ALA A 69 24.48 9.77 -10.15
CA ALA A 69 25.02 9.66 -11.49
C ALA A 69 24.77 8.25 -12.06
N GLY A 70 24.08 8.19 -13.21
CA GLY A 70 23.99 7.02 -14.09
C GLY A 70 23.06 5.89 -13.61
N ARG A 71 21.73 6.10 -13.59
CA ARG A 71 20.78 4.98 -13.67
C ARG A 71 20.58 4.61 -15.14
N ASN A 72 20.59 3.31 -15.44
CA ASN A 72 20.25 2.83 -16.77
C ASN A 72 18.73 2.91 -16.96
N ARG A 73 18.28 3.79 -17.86
CA ARG A 73 16.86 3.94 -18.18
C ARG A 73 16.38 2.80 -19.07
N VAL A 74 15.31 2.14 -18.64
CA VAL A 74 14.63 1.09 -19.39
C VAL A 74 13.22 1.57 -19.72
N GLU A 75 13.02 1.88 -21.00
CA GLU A 75 11.70 2.22 -21.54
C GLU A 75 10.84 0.97 -21.67
N LEU A 76 9.66 0.99 -21.05
CA LEU A 76 8.65 -0.04 -21.21
C LEU A 76 7.60 0.43 -22.23
N PRO A 77 7.21 -0.43 -23.18
CA PRO A 77 6.23 -0.06 -24.20
C PRO A 77 4.81 0.12 -23.65
N ARG A 78 4.54 -0.36 -22.42
CA ARG A 78 3.26 -0.25 -21.71
C ARG A 78 3.45 -0.50 -20.22
N MET A 79 2.46 -0.10 -19.43
CA MET A 79 2.43 -0.35 -17.99
C MET A 79 2.51 -1.87 -17.69
N PRO A 80 3.32 -2.32 -16.72
CA PRO A 80 3.40 -3.73 -16.36
C PRO A 80 2.04 -4.31 -15.92
N ALA A 81 1.76 -5.54 -16.34
CA ALA A 81 0.56 -6.26 -15.89
C ALA A 81 0.66 -6.63 -14.41
N ARG A 82 -0.36 -6.21 -13.63
CA ARG A 82 -0.38 -6.29 -12.15
C ARG A 82 -0.24 -7.74 -11.63
N GLY A 83 -0.95 -8.70 -12.24
CA GLY A 83 -1.00 -10.09 -11.77
C GLY A 83 0.28 -10.92 -12.00
N ALA A 84 1.12 -10.55 -12.96
CA ALA A 84 2.39 -11.24 -13.20
C ALA A 84 3.44 -10.93 -12.11
N LEU A 85 3.39 -9.71 -11.56
CA LEU A 85 4.33 -9.22 -10.56
C LEU A 85 4.12 -9.88 -9.20
N TYR A 86 2.86 -10.02 -8.76
CA TYR A 86 2.54 -10.69 -7.50
C TYR A 86 2.88 -12.18 -7.51
N ARG A 87 2.69 -12.89 -8.65
CA ARG A 87 3.12 -14.29 -8.80
C ARG A 87 4.63 -14.44 -8.62
N ARG A 88 5.42 -13.56 -9.24
CA ARG A 88 6.88 -13.59 -9.11
C ARG A 88 7.35 -13.26 -7.69
N ALA A 89 6.68 -12.32 -7.03
CA ALA A 89 6.92 -12.00 -5.62
C ALA A 89 6.61 -13.19 -4.69
N LEU A 90 5.49 -13.89 -4.91
CA LEU A 90 5.10 -15.09 -4.16
C LEU A 90 6.10 -16.23 -4.36
N LEU A 91 6.52 -16.49 -5.60
CA LEU A 91 7.51 -17.54 -5.91
C LEU A 91 8.87 -17.25 -5.24
N GLY A 92 9.30 -15.99 -5.21
CA GLY A 92 10.52 -15.56 -4.50
C GLY A 92 10.41 -15.58 -2.98
N ALA A 93 9.22 -15.80 -2.42
CA ALA A 93 8.97 -15.97 -0.99
C ALA A 93 9.18 -17.41 -0.51
N LEU A 94 9.23 -18.37 -1.42
CA LEU A 94 9.38 -19.79 -1.10
C LEU A 94 10.76 -20.08 -0.49
N PRO A 95 10.84 -20.87 0.61
CA PRO A 95 12.10 -21.27 1.20
C PRO A 95 13.03 -21.92 0.16
N GLY A 96 14.27 -21.44 0.06
CA GLY A 96 15.29 -22.03 -0.82
C GLY A 96 15.30 -21.57 -2.28
N VAL A 97 14.34 -20.74 -2.71
CA VAL A 97 14.21 -20.29 -4.13
C VAL A 97 14.69 -18.83 -4.34
N GLY A 98 15.03 -18.13 -3.25
CA GLY A 98 15.52 -16.74 -3.29
C GLY A 98 17.04 -16.62 -3.06
N PRO A 99 17.69 -15.54 -3.54
CA PRO A 99 19.11 -15.32 -3.30
C PRO A 99 19.42 -15.24 -1.81
N SER A 100 20.40 -16.02 -1.35
CA SER A 100 20.81 -16.14 0.06
C SER A 100 21.33 -14.83 0.65
N ARG A 101 21.82 -13.91 -0.20
CA ARG A 101 22.27 -12.57 0.16
C ARG A 101 21.66 -11.56 -0.80
N ARG A 102 21.05 -10.51 -0.24
CA ARG A 102 20.48 -9.39 -1.00
C ARG A 102 21.52 -8.28 -1.16
N PRO A 103 21.46 -7.49 -2.25
CA PRO A 103 22.37 -6.38 -2.45
C PRO A 103 22.36 -5.38 -1.30
N ASP A 104 23.51 -4.74 -1.11
CA ASP A 104 23.84 -3.68 -0.15
C ASP A 104 23.73 -2.29 -0.80
N VAL A 105 23.31 -2.23 -2.07
CA VAL A 105 23.12 -1.03 -2.89
C VAL A 105 21.73 -1.02 -3.53
N THR A 106 21.27 0.15 -3.96
CA THR A 106 20.05 0.26 -4.76
C THR A 106 20.29 -0.15 -6.22
N PRO A 107 19.28 -0.69 -6.91
CA PRO A 107 19.38 -0.98 -8.34
C PRO A 107 19.80 0.26 -9.15
N ALA A 108 20.79 0.10 -10.02
CA ALA A 108 21.22 1.15 -10.96
C ALA A 108 20.31 1.21 -12.21
N VAL A 109 19.00 1.06 -12.02
CA VAL A 109 17.99 1.05 -13.09
C VAL A 109 16.87 2.02 -12.74
N GLU A 110 16.35 2.69 -13.77
CA GLU A 110 15.06 3.38 -13.71
C GLU A 110 14.15 2.81 -14.81
N TYR A 111 12.90 2.54 -14.48
CA TYR A 111 11.90 2.11 -15.46
C TYR A 111 11.06 3.32 -15.85
N ALA A 112 10.83 3.47 -17.14
CA ALA A 112 10.00 4.54 -17.68
C ALA A 112 8.85 3.96 -18.51
N VAL A 113 7.70 4.62 -18.50
CA VAL A 113 6.56 4.30 -19.35
C VAL A 113 5.83 5.60 -19.67
N GLY A 114 5.59 5.85 -20.96
CA GLY A 114 4.89 7.04 -21.43
C GLY A 114 3.46 6.76 -21.87
N GLY A 115 2.70 7.83 -22.08
CA GLY A 115 1.40 7.77 -22.73
C GLY A 115 0.26 7.22 -21.86
N ILE A 116 0.34 7.39 -20.54
CA ILE A 116 -0.67 6.87 -19.61
C ILE A 116 -1.85 7.83 -19.54
N THR A 117 -2.98 7.40 -20.09
CA THR A 117 -4.25 8.12 -20.01
C THR A 117 -5.03 7.75 -18.75
N VAL A 118 -5.92 8.63 -18.31
CA VAL A 118 -6.79 8.39 -17.16
C VAL A 118 -8.12 7.81 -17.61
N ASP A 119 -8.42 6.60 -17.13
CA ASP A 119 -9.78 6.07 -17.17
C ASP A 119 -10.64 6.79 -16.12
N ARG A 120 -11.63 7.55 -16.59
CA ARG A 120 -12.56 8.33 -15.75
C ARG A 120 -13.48 7.43 -14.90
N ALA A 121 -13.84 6.25 -15.37
CA ALA A 121 -14.63 5.32 -14.58
C ALA A 121 -13.80 4.79 -13.41
N HIS A 122 -12.55 4.40 -13.68
CA HIS A 122 -11.60 3.97 -12.64
C HIS A 122 -11.29 5.09 -11.63
N LEU A 123 -11.10 6.33 -12.09
CA LEU A 123 -10.94 7.50 -11.21
C LEU A 123 -12.16 7.68 -10.30
N ALA A 124 -13.38 7.62 -10.86
CA ALA A 124 -14.60 7.75 -10.07
C ALA A 124 -14.77 6.63 -9.03
N GLU A 125 -14.36 5.40 -9.34
CA GLU A 125 -14.34 4.30 -8.36
C GLU A 125 -13.32 4.55 -7.25
N TYR A 126 -12.12 4.99 -7.61
CA TYR A 126 -11.08 5.37 -6.66
C TYR A 126 -11.55 6.47 -5.71
N ASP A 127 -12.16 7.52 -6.26
CA ASP A 127 -12.70 8.64 -5.50
C ASP A 127 -13.77 8.18 -4.51
N ARG A 128 -14.68 7.29 -4.91
CA ARG A 128 -15.71 6.75 -4.01
C ARG A 128 -15.12 5.92 -2.87
N VAL A 129 -14.13 5.07 -3.15
CA VAL A 129 -13.52 4.19 -2.14
C VAL A 129 -12.70 4.99 -1.12
N CYS A 130 -12.00 6.03 -1.57
CA CYS A 130 -11.22 6.92 -0.71
C CYS A 130 -12.08 8.03 -0.08
N GLY A 131 -13.21 8.34 -0.72
CA GLY A 131 -14.18 9.37 -0.37
C GLY A 131 -13.79 10.79 -0.76
N PHE A 132 -13.05 10.95 -1.86
CA PHE A 132 -12.87 12.23 -2.54
C PHE A 132 -14.18 12.65 -3.24
N ARG A 133 -14.32 13.95 -3.54
CA ARG A 133 -15.34 14.41 -4.50
C ARG A 133 -14.95 13.99 -5.91
N LEU A 134 -15.96 13.65 -6.72
CA LEU A 134 -15.77 13.45 -8.16
C LEU A 134 -15.44 14.80 -8.81
N SER A 135 -14.29 14.88 -9.46
CA SER A 135 -13.85 16.07 -10.18
C SER A 135 -12.96 15.70 -11.37
N ASP A 136 -12.71 16.66 -12.27
CA ASP A 136 -11.74 16.49 -13.35
C ASP A 136 -10.28 16.66 -12.89
N THR A 137 -10.03 17.05 -11.63
CA THR A 137 -8.70 17.12 -11.06
C THR A 137 -8.38 15.82 -10.32
N LEU A 138 -7.22 15.23 -10.61
CA LEU A 138 -6.78 14.01 -9.96
C LEU A 138 -6.48 14.25 -8.48
N PRO A 139 -6.98 13.41 -7.56
CA PRO A 139 -6.48 13.42 -6.19
C PRO A 139 -4.98 13.14 -6.18
N ALA A 140 -4.22 13.82 -5.30
CA ALA A 140 -2.76 13.66 -5.26
C ALA A 140 -2.27 12.22 -5.02
N THR A 141 -3.13 11.34 -4.50
CA THR A 141 -2.80 9.93 -4.26
C THR A 141 -3.14 9.02 -5.45
N TYR A 142 -3.82 9.52 -6.47
CA TYR A 142 -4.21 8.75 -7.65
C TYR A 142 -3.07 8.51 -8.65
N PRO A 143 -2.15 9.46 -8.96
CA PRO A 143 -0.98 9.16 -9.78
C PRO A 143 -0.09 8.05 -9.20
N HIS A 144 -0.03 7.91 -7.86
CA HIS A 144 0.61 6.76 -7.21
C HIS A 144 -0.05 5.44 -7.63
N VAL A 145 -1.38 5.39 -7.73
CA VAL A 145 -2.13 4.20 -8.18
C VAL A 145 -1.84 3.87 -9.64
N LEU A 146 -1.84 4.88 -10.52
CA LEU A 146 -1.54 4.69 -11.94
C LEU A 146 -0.13 4.15 -12.16
N GLY A 147 0.87 4.71 -11.48
CA GLY A 147 2.27 4.29 -11.61
C GLY A 147 2.69 3.12 -10.69
N PHE A 148 1.82 2.65 -9.79
CA PHE A 148 2.15 1.57 -8.84
C PHE A 148 2.68 0.29 -9.52
N PRO A 149 2.16 -0.18 -10.68
CA PRO A 149 2.71 -1.37 -11.33
C PRO A 149 4.17 -1.22 -11.76
N LEU A 150 4.61 0.01 -12.10
CA LEU A 150 6.00 0.32 -12.42
C LEU A 150 6.90 0.21 -11.19
N ALA A 151 6.47 0.79 -10.06
CA ALA A 151 7.15 0.65 -8.79
C ALA A 151 7.22 -0.82 -8.33
N LEU A 152 6.12 -1.58 -8.49
CA LEU A 152 6.10 -2.99 -8.14
C LEU A 152 7.04 -3.83 -9.03
N ARG A 153 7.17 -3.49 -10.32
CA ARG A 153 8.13 -4.13 -11.24
C ARG A 153 9.58 -3.93 -10.79
N LEU A 154 9.90 -2.74 -10.29
CA LEU A 154 11.20 -2.42 -9.69
C LEU A 154 11.42 -3.22 -8.41
N MET A 155 10.45 -3.23 -7.50
CA MET A 155 10.59 -3.91 -6.21
C MET A 155 10.63 -5.45 -6.33
N ALA A 156 10.03 -6.00 -7.39
CA ALA A 156 10.08 -7.44 -7.70
C ALA A 156 11.37 -7.87 -8.42
N ALA A 157 12.26 -6.94 -8.76
CA ALA A 157 13.51 -7.25 -9.43
C ALA A 157 14.48 -7.97 -8.46
N PRO A 158 15.26 -8.97 -8.93
CA PRO A 158 16.26 -9.67 -8.09
C PRO A 158 17.24 -8.73 -7.39
N GLU A 159 17.60 -7.63 -8.05
CA GLU A 159 18.55 -6.61 -7.60
C GLU A 159 17.96 -5.71 -6.51
N PHE A 160 16.64 -5.75 -6.28
CA PHE A 160 16.02 -4.92 -5.25
C PHE A 160 16.47 -5.38 -3.84
N PRO A 161 16.88 -4.44 -2.97
CA PRO A 161 17.59 -4.78 -1.74
C PRO A 161 16.67 -5.37 -0.67
N ILE A 162 15.34 -5.31 -0.81
CA ILE A 162 14.40 -5.75 0.23
C ILE A 162 13.44 -6.80 -0.35
N PRO A 163 13.25 -7.97 0.28
CA PRO A 163 12.24 -8.91 -0.19
C PRO A 163 10.85 -8.29 -0.08
N LEU A 164 10.02 -8.45 -1.12
CA LEU A 164 8.62 -8.03 -1.11
C LEU A 164 7.82 -8.70 0.01
N THR A 165 8.17 -9.94 0.35
CA THR A 165 7.53 -10.68 1.44
C THR A 165 7.87 -10.05 2.78
N GLY A 166 6.87 -9.50 3.46
CA GLY A 166 7.03 -8.88 4.78
C GLY A 166 7.65 -7.49 4.75
N VAL A 167 7.76 -6.86 3.58
CA VAL A 167 8.10 -5.44 3.48
C VAL A 167 6.97 -4.60 4.09
N VAL A 168 7.34 -3.55 4.80
CA VAL A 168 6.38 -2.64 5.44
C VAL A 168 6.52 -1.25 4.81
N HIS A 169 5.42 -0.69 4.32
CA HIS A 169 5.37 0.71 3.87
C HIS A 169 5.27 1.60 5.11
N VAL A 170 6.33 2.34 5.44
CA VAL A 170 6.43 3.09 6.71
C VAL A 170 6.22 4.59 6.56
N GLY A 171 6.41 5.13 5.35
CA GLY A 171 6.18 6.54 5.07
C GLY A 171 5.94 6.79 3.59
N ASN A 172 5.22 7.88 3.29
CA ASN A 172 4.97 8.30 1.92
C ASN A 172 4.91 9.83 1.82
N ARG A 173 5.73 10.39 0.94
CA ARG A 173 5.72 11.81 0.58
C ARG A 173 5.25 11.97 -0.86
N ILE A 174 4.34 12.91 -1.07
CA ILE A 174 3.86 13.29 -2.40
C ILE A 174 3.98 14.80 -2.53
N THR A 175 4.68 15.26 -3.56
CA THR A 175 4.70 16.66 -3.98
C THR A 175 3.83 16.77 -5.23
N VAL A 176 2.86 17.67 -5.19
CA VAL A 176 2.06 18.11 -6.34
C VAL A 176 2.60 19.48 -6.74
N HIS A 177 3.14 19.60 -7.95
CA HIS A 177 3.69 20.86 -8.45
C HIS A 177 2.61 21.77 -9.03
N ARG A 178 1.56 21.15 -9.60
CA ARG A 178 0.32 21.79 -10.02
C ARG A 178 -0.83 20.78 -10.04
N PRO A 179 -2.10 21.21 -10.07
CA PRO A 179 -3.22 20.32 -10.31
C PRO A 179 -3.03 19.56 -11.63
N VAL A 180 -3.34 18.27 -11.61
CA VAL A 180 -3.29 17.39 -12.79
C VAL A 180 -4.72 17.06 -13.18
N GLY A 181 -5.09 17.30 -14.43
CA GLY A 181 -6.41 17.03 -15.00
C GLY A 181 -6.56 15.59 -15.49
N ALA A 182 -7.76 15.03 -15.42
CA ALA A 182 -8.11 13.71 -15.93
C ALA A 182 -8.11 13.61 -17.46
N GLY A 183 -7.94 14.73 -18.17
CA GLY A 183 -7.72 14.74 -19.62
C GLY A 183 -6.25 14.74 -20.02
N GLU A 184 -5.33 14.93 -19.07
CA GLU A 184 -3.90 14.93 -19.35
C GLU A 184 -3.37 13.51 -19.54
N THR A 185 -2.29 13.40 -20.32
CA THR A 185 -1.56 12.14 -20.52
C THR A 185 -0.27 12.21 -19.71
N LEU A 186 -0.03 11.18 -18.90
CA LEU A 186 1.07 11.12 -17.94
C LEU A 186 2.16 10.17 -18.42
N ASP A 187 3.40 10.60 -18.22
CA ASP A 187 4.57 9.74 -18.30
C ASP A 187 5.06 9.45 -16.88
N PHE A 188 5.43 8.19 -16.61
CA PHE A 188 5.92 7.78 -15.30
C PHE A 188 7.36 7.26 -15.37
N VAL A 189 8.16 7.63 -14.37
CA VAL A 189 9.48 7.04 -14.12
C VAL A 189 9.52 6.51 -12.69
N ALA A 190 10.03 5.29 -12.50
CA ALA A 190 10.23 4.71 -11.19
C ALA A 190 11.68 4.23 -10.98
N TYR A 191 12.23 4.54 -9.81
CA TYR A 191 13.57 4.11 -9.40
C TYR A 191 13.66 3.97 -7.88
N ALA A 192 14.77 3.42 -7.39
CA ALA A 192 15.05 3.29 -5.97
C ALA A 192 16.28 4.12 -5.58
N GLU A 193 16.28 4.62 -4.36
CA GLU A 193 17.40 5.34 -3.76
C GLU A 193 17.40 5.25 -2.23
N ASN A 194 18.40 5.89 -1.62
CA ASN A 194 18.50 6.06 -0.18
C ASN A 194 18.33 4.76 0.63
N LEU A 195 19.02 3.69 0.19
CA LEU A 195 19.14 2.47 0.97
C LEU A 195 19.96 2.76 2.23
N ARG A 196 19.34 2.61 3.39
CA ARG A 196 19.93 2.97 4.68
C ARG A 196 19.66 1.92 5.76
N PRO A 197 20.58 1.74 6.72
CA PRO A 197 20.34 0.88 7.87
C PRO A 197 19.19 1.41 8.73
N HIS A 198 18.51 0.52 9.43
CA HIS A 198 17.47 0.85 10.39
C HIS A 198 17.54 -0.15 11.55
N GLU A 199 17.17 0.26 12.77
CA GLU A 199 17.25 -0.59 13.98
C GLU A 199 16.53 -1.95 13.81
N ARG A 200 15.50 -1.98 12.96
CA ARG A 200 14.70 -3.18 12.64
C ARG A 200 15.04 -3.85 11.31
N GLY A 201 16.08 -3.41 10.62
CA GLY A 201 16.53 -3.95 9.34
C GLY A 201 17.09 -2.89 8.39
N ARG A 202 16.44 -2.70 7.24
CA ARG A 202 16.90 -1.77 6.19
C ARG A 202 15.74 -0.99 5.61
N GLN A 203 15.94 0.28 5.30
CA GLN A 203 14.97 1.10 4.60
C GLN A 203 15.46 1.45 3.20
N VAL A 204 14.55 1.53 2.24
CA VAL A 204 14.82 2.02 0.89
C VAL A 204 13.67 2.89 0.44
N ASP A 205 13.98 3.93 -0.32
CA ASP A 205 12.98 4.81 -0.91
C ASP A 205 12.74 4.37 -2.36
N VAL A 206 11.47 4.20 -2.72
CA VAL A 206 11.02 3.99 -4.10
C VAL A 206 10.39 5.27 -4.56
N VAL A 207 10.99 5.87 -5.57
CA VAL A 207 10.52 7.12 -6.18
C VAL A 207 9.71 6.79 -7.42
N LEU A 208 8.61 7.52 -7.59
CA LEU A 208 7.77 7.53 -8.77
C LEU A 208 7.55 9.00 -9.15
N THR A 209 7.90 9.40 -10.36
CA THR A 209 7.62 10.74 -10.89
C THR A 209 6.53 10.64 -11.95
N GLY A 210 5.69 11.68 -12.05
CA GLY A 210 4.67 11.84 -13.07
C GLY A 210 4.89 13.15 -13.82
N SER A 211 4.95 13.07 -15.15
CA SER A 211 5.19 14.22 -16.02
C SER A 211 4.12 14.37 -17.09
N VAL A 212 3.88 15.61 -17.52
CA VAL A 212 3.03 15.96 -18.67
C VAL A 212 3.87 16.80 -19.62
N ASP A 213 3.92 16.43 -20.89
CA ASP A 213 4.72 17.12 -21.93
C ASP A 213 6.20 17.36 -21.53
N GLY A 214 6.77 16.41 -20.79
CA GLY A 214 8.15 16.46 -20.31
C GLY A 214 8.39 17.27 -19.03
N GLU A 215 7.38 17.95 -18.49
CA GLU A 215 7.45 18.67 -17.21
C GLU A 215 7.00 17.77 -16.06
N GLU A 216 7.76 17.68 -14.97
CA GLU A 216 7.32 16.97 -13.76
C GLU A 216 6.18 17.74 -13.07
N VAL A 217 5.02 17.10 -12.96
CA VAL A 217 3.83 17.68 -12.31
C VAL A 217 3.52 17.03 -10.97
N TRP A 218 4.08 15.84 -10.74
CA TRP A 218 3.85 15.03 -9.55
C TRP A 218 5.09 14.23 -9.19
N HIS A 219 5.39 14.15 -7.89
CA HIS A 219 6.55 13.42 -7.37
C HIS A 219 6.16 12.64 -6.12
N GLY A 220 6.37 11.32 -6.12
CA GLY A 220 6.04 10.43 -5.01
C GLY A 220 7.25 9.66 -4.51
N VAL A 221 7.42 9.62 -3.20
CA VAL A 221 8.43 8.81 -2.51
C VAL A 221 7.73 7.87 -1.53
N SER A 222 7.90 6.57 -1.71
CA SER A 222 7.43 5.52 -0.81
C SER A 222 8.61 4.89 -0.07
N THR A 223 8.64 5.00 1.26
CA THR A 223 9.69 4.42 2.09
C THR A 223 9.27 3.03 2.57
N TYR A 224 10.09 2.03 2.24
CA TYR A 224 9.85 0.63 2.56
C TYR A 224 10.88 0.09 3.55
N LEU A 225 10.41 -0.58 4.60
CA LEU A 225 11.24 -1.25 5.61
C LEU A 225 11.22 -2.77 5.38
N GLY A 226 12.41 -3.33 5.16
CA GLY A 226 12.66 -4.76 5.17
C GLY A 226 13.14 -5.19 6.54
N ARG A 227 12.40 -6.08 7.22
CA ARG A 227 12.78 -6.56 8.55
C ARG A 227 13.93 -7.57 8.49
N ALA A 228 14.92 -7.43 9.36
CA ALA A 228 15.93 -8.46 9.56
C ALA A 228 15.33 -9.67 10.30
N ARG A 229 15.72 -10.90 9.91
CA ARG A 229 15.43 -12.11 10.69
C ARG A 229 16.55 -12.28 11.72
N GLY A 230 16.26 -11.98 12.98
CA GLY A 230 17.19 -12.20 14.09
C GLY A 230 16.47 -12.19 15.45
N PRO A 231 16.92 -12.98 16.44
CA PRO A 231 16.41 -12.93 17.81
C PRO A 231 17.02 -11.71 18.50
N GLY A 232 16.45 -10.53 18.29
CA GLY A 232 17.09 -9.30 18.79
C GLY A 232 16.48 -8.02 18.28
N GLY A 233 15.15 -7.95 18.29
CA GLY A 233 14.42 -6.71 18.05
C GLY A 233 13.70 -6.22 19.31
N GLU A 234 14.17 -6.59 20.51
CA GLU A 234 13.76 -5.95 21.76
C GLU A 234 14.43 -4.59 21.87
N GLY A 235 14.15 -3.70 20.91
CA GLY A 235 14.41 -2.28 21.10
C GLY A 235 13.62 -1.84 22.33
N ARG A 236 14.32 -1.23 23.29
CA ARG A 236 13.79 -0.77 24.57
C ARG A 236 12.42 -0.13 24.33
N ARG A 237 11.39 -0.62 25.03
CA ARG A 237 10.11 0.08 25.15
C ARG A 237 10.38 1.35 25.94
N ASP A 238 10.93 2.37 25.30
CA ASP A 238 10.74 3.71 25.81
C ASP A 238 9.23 3.94 25.70
N ARG A 239 8.57 3.84 26.85
CA ARG A 239 7.26 4.45 27.07
C ARG A 239 7.47 5.95 26.90
N VAL A 240 7.68 6.38 25.66
CA VAL A 240 7.49 7.77 25.29
C VAL A 240 6.04 8.03 25.66
N GLU A 241 5.86 8.99 26.56
CA GLU A 241 4.56 9.47 26.97
C GLU A 241 3.78 9.77 25.68
N ARG A 242 2.74 8.98 25.42
CA ARG A 242 2.05 9.06 24.13
C ARG A 242 1.35 10.42 24.11
N PRO A 243 1.65 11.30 23.14
CA PRO A 243 0.93 12.55 23.02
C PRO A 243 -0.56 12.23 22.98
N VAL A 244 -1.35 12.95 23.78
CA VAL A 244 -2.81 12.83 23.72
C VAL A 244 -3.21 13.13 22.27
N PRO A 245 -3.96 12.23 21.60
CA PRO A 245 -4.38 12.47 20.23
C PRO A 245 -5.14 13.80 20.18
N PRO A 246 -4.93 14.62 19.14
CA PRO A 246 -5.67 15.87 19.01
C PRO A 246 -7.17 15.57 18.99
N ALA A 247 -7.99 16.51 19.49
CA ALA A 247 -9.44 16.36 19.47
C ALA A 247 -9.93 15.97 18.06
N ALA A 248 -10.73 14.91 17.98
CA ALA A 248 -11.20 14.36 16.72
C ALA A 248 -12.11 15.38 16.02
N THR A 249 -11.79 15.71 14.78
CA THR A 249 -12.65 16.51 13.91
C THR A 249 -13.71 15.64 13.22
N ALA A 250 -13.44 14.34 13.07
CA ALA A 250 -14.41 13.38 12.54
C ALA A 250 -14.18 11.96 13.07
N HIS A 251 -15.25 11.16 13.09
CA HIS A 251 -15.20 9.71 13.31
C HIS A 251 -15.66 8.98 12.06
N TRP A 252 -14.88 8.02 11.58
CA TRP A 252 -15.21 7.24 10.39
C TRP A 252 -15.35 5.77 10.73
N ARG A 253 -16.45 5.17 10.29
CA ARG A 253 -16.61 3.72 10.29
C ARG A 253 -15.93 3.15 9.05
N VAL A 254 -14.99 2.25 9.26
CA VAL A 254 -14.23 1.59 8.21
C VAL A 254 -14.83 0.21 7.96
N SER A 255 -15.40 0.06 6.77
CA SER A 255 -16.07 -1.17 6.32
C SER A 255 -15.08 -2.35 6.26
N PRO A 256 -15.53 -3.59 6.55
CA PRO A 256 -14.69 -4.77 6.33
C PRO A 256 -14.40 -5.04 4.84
N ARG A 257 -15.10 -4.37 3.92
CA ARG A 257 -14.88 -4.51 2.46
C ARG A 257 -13.78 -3.59 1.93
N VAL A 258 -13.40 -2.54 2.66
CA VAL A 258 -12.49 -1.50 2.16
C VAL A 258 -11.16 -2.06 1.65
N GLY A 259 -10.64 -3.12 2.28
CA GLY A 259 -9.41 -3.78 1.83
C GLY A 259 -9.56 -4.46 0.46
N ARG A 260 -10.74 -4.98 0.10
CA ARG A 260 -10.97 -5.52 -1.25
C ARG A 260 -11.33 -4.42 -2.24
N ASP A 261 -12.15 -3.46 -1.82
CA ASP A 261 -12.61 -2.38 -2.68
C ASP A 261 -11.43 -1.49 -3.10
N TYR A 262 -10.51 -1.18 -2.18
CA TYR A 262 -9.29 -0.44 -2.50
C TYR A 262 -8.27 -1.28 -3.29
N ALA A 263 -8.16 -2.59 -3.04
CA ALA A 263 -7.27 -3.46 -3.82
C ALA A 263 -7.64 -3.46 -5.31
N ARG A 264 -8.94 -3.44 -5.64
CA ARG A 264 -9.44 -3.40 -7.02
C ARG A 264 -8.94 -2.16 -7.77
N VAL A 265 -9.08 -0.98 -7.16
CA VAL A 265 -8.69 0.29 -7.79
C VAL A 265 -7.18 0.57 -7.69
N SER A 266 -6.51 0.13 -6.63
CA SER A 266 -5.06 0.38 -6.46
C SER A 266 -4.19 -0.65 -7.19
N GLY A 267 -4.74 -1.83 -7.48
CA GLY A 267 -3.94 -2.98 -7.89
C GLY A 267 -3.19 -3.66 -6.73
N ASP A 268 -3.21 -3.12 -5.51
CA ASP A 268 -2.54 -3.73 -4.36
C ASP A 268 -3.37 -4.86 -3.74
N HIS A 269 -3.16 -6.07 -4.25
CA HIS A 269 -3.88 -7.28 -3.85
C HIS A 269 -3.18 -8.06 -2.73
N ASN A 270 -2.29 -7.41 -1.95
CA ASN A 270 -1.61 -8.07 -0.83
C ASN A 270 -2.63 -8.78 0.10
N PRO A 271 -2.49 -10.10 0.34
CA PRO A 271 -3.46 -10.90 1.09
C PRO A 271 -3.77 -10.40 2.51
N ILE A 272 -2.89 -9.58 3.11
CA ILE A 272 -3.11 -8.96 4.42
C ILE A 272 -4.29 -7.98 4.43
N HIS A 273 -4.71 -7.50 3.27
CA HIS A 273 -5.83 -6.56 3.12
C HIS A 273 -7.12 -7.25 2.64
N THR A 274 -6.99 -8.32 1.85
CA THR A 274 -8.11 -8.88 1.09
C THR A 274 -8.73 -10.12 1.73
N SER A 275 -7.97 -10.88 2.54
CA SER A 275 -8.41 -12.17 3.08
C SER A 275 -8.02 -12.39 4.55
N ARG A 276 -8.89 -13.08 5.32
CA ARG A 276 -8.59 -13.44 6.72
C ARG A 276 -7.43 -14.42 6.83
N LEU A 277 -7.34 -15.37 5.90
CA LEU A 277 -6.28 -16.38 5.88
C LEU A 277 -4.93 -15.74 5.58
N GLY A 278 -4.86 -14.88 4.55
CA GLY A 278 -3.66 -14.12 4.23
C GLY A 278 -3.21 -13.25 5.39
N ALA A 279 -4.13 -12.47 5.98
CA ALA A 279 -3.83 -11.68 7.17
C ALA A 279 -3.21 -12.52 8.30
N ARG A 280 -3.78 -13.68 8.63
CA ARG A 280 -3.26 -14.59 9.66
C ARG A 280 -1.89 -15.16 9.32
N LEU A 281 -1.65 -15.53 8.05
CA LEU A 281 -0.36 -16.03 7.59
C LEU A 281 0.77 -15.00 7.81
N PHE A 282 0.44 -13.72 7.77
CA PHE A 282 1.37 -12.62 8.01
C PHE A 282 1.26 -12.02 9.42
N GLY A 283 0.64 -12.73 10.37
CA GLY A 283 0.61 -12.35 11.79
C GLY A 283 -0.47 -11.33 12.18
N PHE A 284 -1.45 -11.07 11.32
CA PHE A 284 -2.59 -10.20 11.64
C PHE A 284 -3.84 -11.02 11.97
N PRO A 285 -4.52 -10.75 13.10
CA PRO A 285 -5.71 -11.53 13.47
C PRO A 285 -6.89 -11.33 12.51
N ARG A 286 -6.89 -10.21 11.78
CA ARG A 286 -7.90 -9.80 10.79
C ARG A 286 -7.22 -9.00 9.67
N PRO A 287 -7.87 -8.87 8.49
CA PRO A 287 -7.39 -7.98 7.45
C PRO A 287 -7.23 -6.55 7.97
N ILE A 288 -6.28 -5.83 7.39
CA ILE A 288 -6.00 -4.43 7.72
C ILE A 288 -6.27 -3.54 6.51
N ALA A 289 -6.61 -2.26 6.72
CA ALA A 289 -6.73 -1.31 5.62
C ALA A 289 -5.35 -1.02 5.01
N HIS A 290 -5.30 -0.67 3.73
CA HIS A 290 -4.08 -0.19 3.10
C HIS A 290 -3.64 1.14 3.71
N GLY A 291 -2.32 1.31 3.88
CA GLY A 291 -1.76 2.59 4.32
C GLY A 291 -2.13 3.71 3.35
N MET A 292 -1.99 3.47 2.04
CA MET A 292 -2.34 4.45 1.02
C MET A 292 -3.83 4.80 0.98
N TRP A 293 -4.73 3.85 1.27
CA TRP A 293 -6.16 4.18 1.48
C TRP A 293 -6.33 5.13 2.67
N SER A 294 -5.61 4.90 3.77
CA SER A 294 -5.69 5.77 4.96
C SER A 294 -5.18 7.18 4.65
N LYS A 295 -4.07 7.30 3.90
CA LYS A 295 -3.56 8.60 3.40
C LYS A 295 -4.59 9.30 2.52
N ALA A 296 -5.12 8.58 1.53
CA ALA A 296 -6.12 9.09 0.59
C ALA A 296 -7.39 9.57 1.31
N ARG A 297 -7.90 8.78 2.26
CA ARG A 297 -9.06 9.14 3.07
C ARG A 297 -8.85 10.39 3.92
N CYS A 298 -7.65 10.56 4.50
CA CYS A 298 -7.30 11.78 5.22
C CYS A 298 -7.22 13.00 4.29
N LEU A 299 -6.60 12.85 3.11
CA LEU A 299 -6.53 13.94 2.12
C LEU A 299 -7.89 14.32 1.57
N ALA A 300 -8.79 13.36 1.36
CA ALA A 300 -10.17 13.63 0.95
C ALA A 300 -10.90 14.52 1.96
N ALA A 301 -10.63 14.35 3.26
CA ALA A 301 -11.19 15.21 4.30
C ALA A 301 -10.56 16.62 4.34
N LEU A 302 -9.42 16.82 3.68
CA LEU A 302 -8.72 18.10 3.59
C LEU A 302 -8.89 18.79 2.23
N GLU A 303 -9.41 18.08 1.21
CA GLU A 303 -9.31 18.44 -0.21
C GLU A 303 -9.83 19.85 -0.53
N SER A 304 -10.87 20.32 0.16
CA SER A 304 -11.50 21.62 -0.09
C SER A 304 -10.63 22.81 0.31
N ARG A 305 -9.55 22.57 1.05
CA ARG A 305 -8.65 23.59 1.56
C ARG A 305 -7.23 23.46 1.00
N LEU A 306 -6.90 22.36 0.32
CA LEU A 306 -5.56 22.14 -0.19
C LEU A 306 -5.22 23.20 -1.25
N PRO A 307 -4.01 23.78 -1.21
CA PRO A 307 -3.57 24.68 -2.29
C PRO A 307 -3.33 23.87 -3.58
N GLU A 308 -3.13 24.59 -4.68
CA GLU A 308 -2.88 23.97 -6.00
C GLU A 308 -1.56 23.19 -6.06
N ALA A 309 -0.54 23.66 -5.36
CA ALA A 309 0.76 23.02 -5.23
C ALA A 309 1.08 22.82 -3.74
N TYR A 310 1.49 21.61 -3.38
CA TYR A 310 1.80 21.25 -1.99
C TYR A 310 2.61 19.97 -1.90
N THR A 311 3.21 19.77 -0.73
CA THR A 311 3.73 18.47 -0.31
C THR A 311 2.86 17.89 0.79
N VAL A 312 2.47 16.62 0.67
CA VAL A 312 1.90 15.82 1.77
C VAL A 312 2.84 14.69 2.16
N GLU A 313 3.28 14.74 3.41
CA GLU A 313 4.09 13.71 4.07
C GLU A 313 3.21 12.92 5.04
N VAL A 314 3.34 11.60 5.03
CA VAL A 314 2.73 10.74 6.05
C VAL A 314 3.70 9.71 6.58
N ALA A 315 3.51 9.38 7.84
CA ALA A 315 4.18 8.34 8.58
C ALA A 315 3.13 7.31 9.00
N PHE A 316 3.22 6.08 8.48
CA PHE A 316 2.30 5.00 8.83
C PHE A 316 2.70 4.43 10.19
N LYS A 317 1.78 4.49 11.16
CA LYS A 317 1.96 4.03 12.53
C LYS A 317 1.50 2.58 12.64
N LEU A 318 0.44 2.32 13.40
CA LEU A 318 -0.16 1.00 13.56
C LEU A 318 -1.17 0.72 12.43
N PRO A 319 -1.34 -0.53 11.99
CA PRO A 319 -2.32 -0.86 10.98
C PRO A 319 -3.75 -0.61 11.48
N VAL A 320 -4.66 -0.27 10.57
CA VAL A 320 -6.10 -0.15 10.85
C VAL A 320 -6.74 -1.53 10.65
N PRO A 321 -7.12 -2.26 11.72
CA PRO A 321 -7.79 -3.55 11.55
C PRO A 321 -9.19 -3.39 10.95
N LEU A 322 -9.67 -4.39 10.21
CA LEU A 322 -10.98 -4.35 9.56
C LEU A 322 -11.98 -5.33 10.20
N PRO A 323 -13.22 -4.88 10.48
CA PRO A 323 -13.70 -3.49 10.47
C PRO A 323 -13.14 -2.68 11.66
N ALA A 324 -13.18 -1.34 11.56
CA ALA A 324 -12.78 -0.42 12.62
C ALA A 324 -13.63 0.85 12.66
N THR A 325 -13.52 1.61 13.76
CA THR A 325 -13.89 3.02 13.81
C THR A 325 -12.63 3.82 14.11
N VAL A 326 -12.33 4.80 13.26
CA VAL A 326 -11.15 5.65 13.38
C VAL A 326 -11.54 7.10 13.64
N ALA A 327 -10.74 7.78 14.45
CA ALA A 327 -10.85 9.20 14.74
C ALA A 327 -9.84 9.96 13.88
N PHE A 328 -10.31 10.88 13.06
CA PHE A 328 -9.50 11.81 12.28
C PHE A 328 -9.38 13.13 13.02
N SER A 329 -8.19 13.72 13.00
CA SER A 329 -7.95 15.06 13.48
C SER A 329 -7.07 15.83 12.49
N ALA A 330 -7.31 17.14 12.40
CA ALA A 330 -6.52 18.05 11.59
C ALA A 330 -6.40 19.39 12.32
N THR A 331 -5.25 20.03 12.23
CA THR A 331 -4.99 21.36 12.81
C THR A 331 -5.05 22.44 11.73
N PRO A 332 -5.19 23.72 12.11
CA PRO A 332 -5.01 24.84 11.19
C PRO A 332 -3.59 24.92 10.59
N ALA A 333 -2.59 24.32 11.26
CA ALA A 333 -1.20 24.27 10.82
C ALA A 333 -0.89 23.09 9.88
N TRP A 334 -1.92 22.52 9.24
CA TRP A 334 -1.80 21.43 8.26
C TRP A 334 -1.26 20.10 8.76
N ASP A 335 -1.13 19.92 10.07
CA ASP A 335 -0.92 18.61 10.68
C ASP A 335 -2.24 17.83 10.71
N PHE A 336 -2.18 16.53 10.44
CA PHE A 336 -3.33 15.64 10.54
C PHE A 336 -2.93 14.27 11.04
N ALA A 337 -3.90 13.56 11.61
CA ALA A 337 -3.66 12.23 12.15
C ALA A 337 -4.90 11.36 12.12
N LEU A 338 -4.67 10.05 12.15
CA LEU A 338 -5.69 9.01 12.22
C LEU A 338 -5.41 8.12 13.41
N HIS A 339 -6.41 7.88 14.25
CA HIS A 339 -6.30 7.08 15.46
C HIS A 339 -7.42 6.06 15.57
N ASP A 340 -7.22 5.00 16.35
CA ASP A 340 -8.30 4.12 16.79
C ASP A 340 -9.24 4.92 17.70
N ALA A 341 -10.53 5.01 17.35
CA ALA A 341 -11.48 5.88 18.04
C ALA A 341 -11.72 5.52 19.51
N ARG A 342 -11.45 4.27 19.90
CA ARG A 342 -11.69 3.78 21.27
C ARG A 342 -10.43 3.83 22.13
N THR A 343 -9.29 3.49 21.55
CA THR A 343 -8.02 3.30 22.28
C THR A 343 -7.05 4.46 22.09
N GLY A 344 -7.33 5.39 21.17
CA GLY A 344 -6.44 6.52 20.86
C GLY A 344 -5.12 6.11 20.20
N ARG A 345 -4.95 4.83 19.85
CA ARG A 345 -3.72 4.32 19.25
C ARG A 345 -3.55 4.90 17.84
N PRO A 346 -2.36 5.40 17.48
CA PRO A 346 -2.19 6.11 16.22
C PRO A 346 -2.02 5.13 15.06
N HIS A 347 -2.62 5.46 13.93
CA HIS A 347 -2.54 4.73 12.67
C HIS A 347 -1.75 5.49 11.61
N LEU A 348 -1.88 6.81 11.59
CA LEU A 348 -1.22 7.68 10.64
C LEU A 348 -0.97 9.03 11.30
N ALA A 349 0.21 9.60 11.06
CA ALA A 349 0.48 11.01 11.29
C ALA A 349 0.91 11.61 9.94
N GLY A 350 0.48 12.83 9.65
CA GLY A 350 0.82 13.49 8.40
C GLY A 350 0.81 15.00 8.51
N ARG A 351 1.40 15.63 7.50
CA ARG A 351 1.50 17.08 7.38
C ARG A 351 1.38 17.47 5.92
N VAL A 352 0.69 18.57 5.66
CA VAL A 352 0.70 19.27 4.36
C VAL A 352 1.58 20.53 4.47
N ARG A 353 2.36 20.83 3.44
CA ARG A 353 3.22 22.01 3.34
C ARG A 353 3.09 22.68 1.99
#